data_AF-A0A1R4KHP9-F1
#
_entry.id   AF-A0A1R4KHP9-F1
#
_cell.length_a   1.000
_cell.length_b   1.000
_cell.length_c   1.000
_cell.angle_alpha   90.00
_cell.angle_beta   90.00
_cell.angle_gamma   90.00
#
_symmetry.space_group_name_H-M   'P 1'
#
loop_
_entity.id
_entity.type
_entity.pdbx_description
1 polymer ?
#
loop_
_entity_poly.entity_id
_entity_poly.type
_entity_poly.pdbx_seq_one_letter_code
_entity_poly.pdbx_strand_id
1 'polypeptide(L)'
;MAVKTAQARVNLANTIESLLGYPIIKVGNNEASHNNEQSYGPQGKVKPLYRINSDNTVLARAQKRQDLLLIKQQQNIETILAMAMDFCPDVASSKQPDADWVEHFVALCGDTSNQSMQSLWAKILTGETLNPGTFSIKSLQTLKHMTQREADSLQKCVSLSGYNEKDDSHFILLGFYKKPSLFDLLRKGNKVSLNLGKTGISFPDILTLMDLNLLYRKEIESAVLKTGQELTLSFLSQKVTLKAKNSDLVLSYYKFTQTGDELSKLINYPVNKVYKQLLNSALESEFELAWHTTK
;
A
#
# COMPACT_ATOMS: atom_id res chain seq x y z
N MET A 1 -17.13 26.10 18.76
CA MET A 1 -15.66 25.87 18.71
C MET A 1 -15.09 25.35 20.03
N ALA A 2 -15.40 25.97 21.18
CA ALA A 2 -14.85 25.59 22.49
C ALA A 2 -14.99 24.09 22.88
N VAL A 3 -16.14 23.47 22.60
CA VAL A 3 -16.38 22.03 22.90
C VAL A 3 -15.46 21.11 22.10
N LYS A 4 -15.26 21.38 20.80
CA LYS A 4 -14.33 20.60 19.96
C LYS A 4 -12.88 20.78 20.42
N THR A 5 -12.50 22.00 20.83
CA THR A 5 -11.17 22.30 21.37
C THR A 5 -10.92 21.60 22.72
N ALA A 6 -11.93 21.49 23.57
CA ALA A 6 -11.83 20.75 24.83
C ALA A 6 -11.63 19.24 24.58
N GLN A 7 -12.39 18.65 23.65
CA GLN A 7 -12.24 17.24 23.29
C GLN A 7 -10.86 16.91 22.72
N ALA A 8 -10.32 17.75 21.85
CA ALA A 8 -8.98 17.55 21.28
C ALA A 8 -7.89 17.52 22.36
N ARG A 9 -7.99 18.39 23.38
CA ARG A 9 -7.04 18.40 24.52
C ARG A 9 -7.15 17.13 25.37
N VAL A 10 -8.37 16.67 25.64
CA VAL A 10 -8.60 15.42 26.39
C VAL A 10 -8.03 14.23 25.62
N ASN A 11 -8.32 14.11 24.32
CA ASN A 11 -7.78 13.02 23.49
C ASN A 11 -6.24 13.04 23.46
N LEU A 12 -5.64 14.22 23.37
CA LEU A 12 -4.18 14.36 23.39
C LEU A 12 -3.60 13.96 24.76
N ALA A 13 -4.23 14.36 25.87
CA ALA A 13 -3.80 13.97 27.20
C ALA A 13 -3.87 12.45 27.40
N ASN A 14 -4.97 11.81 26.99
CA ASN A 14 -5.14 10.35 27.05
C ASN A 14 -4.10 9.63 26.17
N THR A 15 -3.78 10.20 25.00
CA THR A 15 -2.74 9.65 24.12
C THR A 15 -1.36 9.71 24.78
N ILE A 16 -1.02 10.86 25.40
CA ILE A 16 0.25 11.04 26.11
C ILE A 16 0.34 10.05 27.29
N GLU A 17 -0.74 9.90 28.05
CA GLU A 17 -0.78 8.96 29.17
C GLU A 17 -0.65 7.51 28.71
N SER A 18 -1.34 7.12 27.64
CA SER A 18 -1.20 5.77 27.07
C SER A 18 0.22 5.49 26.56
N LEU A 19 0.89 6.49 26.00
CA LEU A 19 2.27 6.35 25.50
C LEU A 19 3.31 6.28 26.63
N LEU A 20 3.14 7.09 27.68
CA LEU A 20 4.16 7.27 28.72
C LEU A 20 3.87 6.48 30.00
N GLY A 21 2.63 6.04 30.21
CA GLY A 21 2.15 5.44 31.45
C GLY A 21 1.91 6.42 32.59
N TYR A 22 1.94 7.74 32.30
CA TYR A 22 1.77 8.80 33.30
C TYR A 22 0.97 9.97 32.72
N PRO A 23 0.03 10.55 33.47
CA PRO A 23 -0.78 11.66 32.99
C PRO A 23 0.03 12.93 32.80
N ILE A 24 -0.44 13.80 31.90
CA ILE A 24 0.11 15.15 31.71
C ILE A 24 -0.76 16.17 32.45
N ILE A 25 -0.13 17.05 33.24
CA ILE A 25 -0.82 18.08 34.02
C ILE A 25 -0.32 19.47 33.65
N LYS A 26 -1.22 20.45 33.77
CA LYS A 26 -0.84 21.86 33.71
C LYS A 26 -0.07 22.22 34.98
N VAL A 27 1.05 22.92 34.85
CA VAL A 27 1.78 23.43 36.00
C VAL A 27 0.88 24.45 36.72
N GLY A 28 0.59 24.22 38.00
CA GLY A 28 -0.32 25.06 38.77
C GLY A 28 0.28 26.44 39.05
N ASN A 29 -0.57 27.47 39.14
CA ASN A 29 -0.12 28.84 39.41
C ASN A 29 0.64 28.98 40.74
N ASN A 30 0.48 28.08 41.71
CA ASN A 30 1.20 28.14 42.99
C ASN A 30 2.70 27.80 42.91
N GLU A 31 3.17 27.22 41.79
CA GLU A 31 4.62 27.13 41.48
C GLU A 31 5.11 28.37 40.68
N ALA A 32 4.20 29.24 40.24
CA ALA A 32 4.46 30.50 39.52
C ALA A 32 4.31 31.76 40.40
N SER A 33 3.86 31.63 41.66
CA SER A 33 3.53 32.76 42.56
C SER A 33 4.71 33.35 43.35
N HIS A 34 5.95 33.11 42.95
CA HIS A 34 7.07 33.97 43.34
C HIS A 34 7.77 34.45 42.06
N ASN A 35 7.57 35.74 41.77
CA ASN A 35 8.12 36.56 40.68
C ASN A 35 7.18 36.71 39.46
N ASN A 36 6.40 37.79 39.52
CA ASN A 36 5.62 38.35 38.41
C ASN A 36 6.46 39.00 37.30
N GLU A 37 7.76 38.70 37.20
CA GLU A 37 8.61 39.16 36.11
C GLU A 37 9.52 38.01 35.67
N GLN A 38 9.58 37.79 34.35
CA GLN A 38 10.44 36.84 33.62
C GLN A 38 9.90 35.42 33.44
N SER A 39 9.23 35.20 32.30
CA SER A 39 8.87 33.88 31.75
C SER A 39 10.09 33.06 31.26
N TYR A 40 11.29 33.41 31.71
CA TYR A 40 12.57 32.92 31.22
C TYR A 40 13.36 32.30 32.38
N GLY A 41 13.88 31.09 32.20
CA GLY A 41 14.86 30.52 33.11
C GLY A 41 16.20 31.28 33.07
N PRO A 42 17.19 30.92 33.92
CA PRO A 42 18.51 31.58 33.97
C PRO A 42 19.31 31.57 32.64
N GLN A 43 18.78 30.94 31.59
CA GLN A 43 19.32 30.88 30.23
C GLN A 43 18.37 31.45 29.16
N GLY A 44 17.32 32.19 29.51
CA GLY A 44 16.36 32.70 28.52
C GLY A 44 15.38 31.65 27.96
N LYS A 45 15.22 30.49 28.62
CA LYS A 45 14.33 29.42 28.15
C LYS A 45 12.94 29.51 28.79
N VAL A 46 11.89 29.47 27.96
CA VAL A 46 10.49 29.49 28.40
C VAL A 46 10.19 28.27 29.27
N LYS A 47 9.64 28.47 30.47
CA LYS A 47 9.18 27.35 31.32
C LYS A 47 7.99 26.63 30.66
N PRO A 48 8.01 25.30 30.53
CA PRO A 48 6.91 24.58 29.88
C PRO A 48 5.63 24.65 30.73
N LEU A 49 4.50 24.92 30.08
CA LEU A 49 3.18 25.04 30.71
C LEU A 49 2.61 23.71 31.23
N TYR A 50 3.17 22.59 30.78
CA TYR A 50 2.73 21.23 31.11
C TYR A 50 3.90 20.38 31.55
N ARG A 51 3.67 19.49 32.52
CA ARG A 51 4.63 18.47 32.96
C ARG A 51 3.97 17.11 33.08
N ILE A 52 4.78 16.06 32.94
CA ILE A 52 4.35 14.70 33.28
C ILE A 52 4.16 14.63 34.79
N ASN A 53 2.99 14.18 35.21
CA ASN A 53 2.61 14.00 36.60
C ASN A 53 3.21 12.69 37.13
N SER A 54 4.48 12.74 37.52
CA SER A 54 5.17 11.60 38.11
C SER A 54 6.42 12.07 38.85
N ASP A 55 6.63 11.54 40.05
CA ASP A 55 7.84 11.75 40.85
C ASP A 55 8.98 10.79 40.45
N ASN A 56 8.73 9.90 39.48
CA ASN A 56 9.73 8.96 38.98
C ASN A 56 10.83 9.67 38.19
N THR A 57 12.05 9.15 38.31
CA THR A 57 13.18 9.60 37.50
C THR A 57 12.92 9.42 36.00
N VAL A 58 13.60 10.18 35.16
CA VAL A 58 13.50 10.05 33.70
C VAL A 58 13.81 8.61 33.25
N LEU A 59 14.79 7.97 33.88
CA LEU A 59 15.15 6.57 33.59
C LEU A 59 13.98 5.61 33.87
N ALA A 60 13.36 5.71 35.05
CA ALA A 60 12.21 4.87 35.40
C ALA A 60 11.03 5.06 34.43
N ARG A 61 10.76 6.31 34.01
CA ARG A 61 9.71 6.60 33.02
C ARG A 61 10.06 6.09 31.62
N ALA A 62 11.34 6.14 31.23
CA ALA A 62 11.81 5.58 29.97
C ALA A 62 11.66 4.05 29.94
N GLN A 63 11.99 3.37 31.04
CA GLN A 63 11.76 1.93 31.20
C GLN A 63 10.27 1.59 31.11
N LYS A 64 9.42 2.31 31.86
CA LYS A 64 7.97 2.10 31.80
C LYS A 64 7.41 2.24 30.38
N ARG A 65 7.83 3.26 29.64
CA ARG A 65 7.47 3.45 28.22
C ARG A 65 7.93 2.27 27.35
N GLN A 66 9.14 1.76 27.59
CA GLN A 66 9.66 0.60 26.87
C GLN A 66 8.82 -0.65 27.14
N ASP A 67 8.47 -0.92 28.39
CA ASP A 67 7.63 -2.07 28.76
C ASP A 67 6.25 -1.99 28.09
N LEU A 68 5.63 -0.80 28.10
CA LEU A 68 4.34 -0.58 27.43
C LEU A 68 4.42 -0.81 25.92
N LEU A 69 5.51 -0.38 25.28
CA LEU A 69 5.73 -0.61 23.86
C LEU A 69 5.84 -2.11 23.54
N LEU A 70 6.63 -2.86 24.33
CA LEU A 70 6.83 -4.29 24.13
C LEU A 70 5.53 -5.08 24.34
N ILE A 71 4.75 -4.75 25.38
CA ILE A 71 3.44 -5.37 25.61
C ILE A 71 2.51 -5.15 24.42
N LYS A 72 2.45 -3.91 23.91
CA LYS A 72 1.61 -3.59 22.74
C LYS A 72 2.06 -4.33 21.49
N GLN A 73 3.38 -4.42 21.26
CA GLN A 73 3.92 -5.17 20.12
C GLN A 73 3.58 -6.65 20.21
N GLN A 74 3.72 -7.25 21.40
CA GLN A 74 3.33 -8.63 21.63
C GLN A 74 1.85 -8.88 21.34
N GLN A 75 0.96 -7.99 21.79
CA GLN A 75 -0.47 -8.07 21.50
C GLN A 75 -0.77 -7.98 19.99
N ASN A 76 -0.06 -7.11 19.26
CA ASN A 76 -0.21 -7.01 17.81
C ASN A 76 0.24 -8.31 17.12
N ILE A 77 1.38 -8.87 17.53
CA ILE A 77 1.90 -10.15 17.00
C ILE A 77 0.86 -11.26 17.22
N GLU A 78 0.41 -11.44 18.45
CA GLU A 78 -0.59 -12.48 18.79
C GLU A 78 -1.89 -12.32 18.00
N THR A 79 -2.36 -11.08 17.84
CA THR A 79 -3.55 -10.78 17.03
C THR A 79 -3.36 -11.19 15.57
N ILE A 80 -2.22 -10.84 14.98
CA ILE A 80 -1.89 -11.18 13.58
C ILE A 80 -1.77 -12.69 13.40
N LEU A 81 -1.09 -13.38 14.32
CA LEU A 81 -0.92 -14.84 14.27
C LEU A 81 -2.27 -15.56 14.39
N ALA A 82 -3.16 -15.09 15.28
CA ALA A 82 -4.51 -15.63 15.39
C ALA A 82 -5.31 -15.44 14.09
N MET A 83 -5.29 -14.24 13.49
CA MET A 83 -5.93 -14.01 12.19
C MET A 83 -5.35 -14.89 11.08
N ALA A 84 -4.04 -15.14 11.10
CA ALA A 84 -3.39 -15.98 10.09
C ALA A 84 -3.87 -17.44 10.18
N MET A 85 -4.10 -17.94 11.39
CA MET A 85 -4.73 -19.24 11.63
C MET A 85 -6.16 -19.29 11.08
N ASP A 86 -6.95 -18.24 11.31
CA ASP A 86 -8.33 -18.16 10.77
C ASP A 86 -8.37 -18.16 9.23
N PHE A 87 -7.34 -17.61 8.58
CA PHE A 87 -7.23 -17.60 7.13
C PHE A 87 -6.60 -18.86 6.55
N CYS A 88 -5.93 -19.67 7.37
CA CYS A 88 -5.21 -20.85 6.90
C CYS A 88 -6.20 -21.99 6.60
N PRO A 89 -6.29 -22.46 5.34
CA PRO A 89 -7.13 -23.61 5.02
C PRO A 89 -6.51 -24.92 5.55
N ASP A 90 -7.36 -25.92 5.81
CA ASP A 90 -6.95 -27.28 6.18
C ASP A 90 -6.38 -28.04 4.97
N VAL A 91 -5.17 -27.68 4.54
CA VAL A 91 -4.47 -28.32 3.42
C VAL A 91 -3.05 -28.73 3.82
N ALA A 92 -2.56 -29.82 3.22
CA ALA A 92 -1.18 -30.22 3.42
C ALA A 92 -0.23 -29.23 2.73
N SER A 93 0.64 -28.58 3.51
CA SER A 93 1.78 -27.84 2.96
C SER A 93 3.00 -28.76 2.89
N SER A 94 3.71 -28.71 1.76
CA SER A 94 4.88 -29.57 1.52
C SER A 94 6.19 -28.99 2.06
N LYS A 95 6.21 -27.70 2.41
CA LYS A 95 7.40 -26.96 2.86
C LYS A 95 7.02 -25.94 3.93
N GLN A 96 7.94 -25.69 4.85
CA GLN A 96 7.79 -24.61 5.83
C GLN A 96 8.40 -23.31 5.27
N PRO A 97 7.89 -22.14 5.70
CA PRO A 97 8.58 -20.87 5.48
C PRO A 97 10.02 -20.91 5.98
N ASP A 98 10.88 -20.13 5.34
CA ASP A 98 12.25 -19.94 5.78
C ASP A 98 12.29 -19.32 7.20
N ALA A 99 13.17 -19.82 8.07
CA ALA A 99 13.22 -19.40 9.46
C ALA A 99 13.62 -17.92 9.60
N ASP A 100 14.61 -17.47 8.82
CA ASP A 100 15.03 -16.08 8.83
C ASP A 100 13.90 -15.17 8.34
N TRP A 101 13.14 -15.59 7.32
CA TRP A 101 11.95 -14.86 6.87
C TRP A 101 10.91 -14.72 7.99
N VAL A 102 10.64 -15.79 8.76
CA VAL A 102 9.68 -15.76 9.87
C VAL A 102 10.14 -14.79 10.97
N GLU A 103 11.44 -14.78 11.30
CA GLU A 103 12.00 -13.82 12.25
C GLU A 103 11.82 -12.37 11.78
N HIS A 104 12.09 -12.10 10.49
CA HIS A 104 11.86 -10.78 9.90
C HIS A 104 10.38 -10.41 9.92
N PHE A 105 9.48 -11.34 9.61
CA PHE A 105 8.04 -11.12 9.67
C PHE A 105 7.59 -10.66 11.05
N VAL A 106 7.96 -11.40 12.11
CA VAL A 106 7.58 -11.08 13.49
C VAL A 106 8.14 -9.72 13.92
N ALA A 107 9.39 -9.44 13.58
CA ALA A 107 10.04 -8.17 13.90
C ALA A 107 9.38 -6.95 13.22
N LEU A 108 8.80 -7.14 12.03
CA LEU A 108 8.18 -6.06 11.25
C LEU A 108 6.71 -5.86 11.60
N CYS A 109 5.95 -6.93 11.83
CA CYS A 109 4.50 -6.86 11.99
C CYS A 109 4.06 -6.31 13.36
N GLY A 110 4.88 -6.49 14.41
CA GLY A 110 4.56 -6.09 15.78
C GLY A 110 4.29 -4.60 15.98
N ASP A 111 4.71 -3.72 15.07
CA ASP A 111 4.42 -2.29 15.14
C ASP A 111 3.03 -1.91 14.58
N THR A 112 2.26 -2.86 14.07
CA THR A 112 0.98 -2.61 13.38
C THR A 112 -0.22 -2.85 14.29
N SER A 113 -0.92 -1.77 14.68
CA SER A 113 -2.16 -1.85 15.48
C SER A 113 -3.45 -1.56 14.70
N ASN A 114 -3.36 -1.15 13.43
CA ASN A 114 -4.55 -0.96 12.60
C ASN A 114 -5.06 -2.34 12.14
N GLN A 115 -6.31 -2.65 12.45
CA GLN A 115 -6.90 -3.97 12.19
C GLN A 115 -6.89 -4.36 10.70
N SER A 116 -7.15 -3.42 9.79
CA SER A 116 -7.10 -3.69 8.34
C SER A 116 -5.69 -4.04 7.89
N MET A 117 -4.68 -3.34 8.40
CA MET A 117 -3.27 -3.65 8.12
C MET A 117 -2.84 -4.97 8.78
N GLN A 118 -3.29 -5.27 10.00
CA GLN A 118 -3.05 -6.56 10.66
C GLN A 118 -3.60 -7.73 9.83
N SER A 119 -4.79 -7.56 9.22
CA SER A 119 -5.34 -8.57 8.30
C SER A 119 -4.46 -8.79 7.07
N LEU A 120 -3.82 -7.75 6.53
CA LEU A 120 -2.85 -7.91 5.42
C LEU A 120 -1.60 -8.68 5.87
N TRP A 121 -1.05 -8.37 7.04
CA TRP A 121 0.07 -9.13 7.63
C TRP A 121 -0.29 -10.60 7.84
N ALA A 122 -1.48 -10.88 8.36
CA ALA A 122 -1.96 -12.23 8.56
C ALA A 122 -2.06 -13.01 7.24
N LYS A 123 -2.64 -12.40 6.19
CA LYS A 123 -2.70 -13.00 4.85
C LYS A 123 -1.33 -13.26 4.23
N ILE A 124 -0.35 -12.38 4.47
CA ILE A 124 1.03 -12.61 4.04
C ILE A 124 1.58 -13.88 4.70
N LEU A 125 1.45 -14.02 6.02
CA LEU A 125 1.93 -15.21 6.73
C LEU A 125 1.24 -16.47 6.26
N THR A 126 -0.08 -16.44 6.10
CA THR A 126 -0.85 -17.56 5.55
C THR A 126 -0.35 -17.92 4.14
N GLY A 127 -0.18 -16.94 3.25
CA GLY A 127 0.29 -17.19 1.89
C GLY A 127 1.70 -17.76 1.82
N GLU A 128 2.60 -17.26 2.68
CA GLU A 128 3.97 -17.78 2.78
C GLU A 128 4.00 -19.21 3.37
N THR A 129 3.10 -19.52 4.30
CA THR A 129 2.94 -20.86 4.87
C THR A 129 2.43 -21.87 3.84
N LEU A 130 1.50 -21.44 2.98
CA LEU A 130 0.96 -22.27 1.91
C LEU A 130 1.94 -22.47 0.75
N ASN A 131 2.62 -21.39 0.36
CA ASN A 131 3.56 -21.39 -0.76
C ASN A 131 4.80 -20.56 -0.39
N PRO A 132 5.81 -21.17 0.28
CA PRO A 132 7.03 -20.46 0.63
C PRO A 132 7.72 -19.83 -0.59
N GLY A 133 8.23 -18.61 -0.43
CA GLY A 133 8.79 -17.76 -1.48
C GLY A 133 7.76 -16.84 -2.16
N THR A 134 6.54 -16.72 -1.64
CA THR A 134 5.49 -15.89 -2.24
C THR A 134 5.72 -14.41 -1.96
N PHE A 135 6.21 -14.06 -0.77
CA PHE A 135 6.47 -12.69 -0.33
C PHE A 135 7.92 -12.53 0.09
N SER A 136 8.61 -11.58 -0.51
CA SER A 136 9.98 -11.23 -0.14
C SER A 136 10.03 -10.38 1.14
N ILE A 137 11.19 -10.35 1.80
CA ILE A 137 11.46 -9.42 2.92
C ILE A 137 11.23 -7.95 2.50
N LYS A 138 11.50 -7.61 1.23
CA LYS A 138 11.22 -6.27 0.67
C LYS A 138 9.73 -5.94 0.72
N SER A 139 8.87 -6.90 0.42
CA SER A 139 7.41 -6.74 0.53
C SER A 139 6.95 -6.53 1.96
N LEU A 140 7.58 -7.20 2.94
CA LEU A 140 7.31 -6.94 4.36
C LEU A 140 7.73 -5.52 4.76
N GLN A 141 8.92 -5.08 4.34
CA GLN A 141 9.40 -3.71 4.61
C GLN A 141 8.50 -2.65 3.97
N THR A 142 8.07 -2.84 2.73
CA THR A 142 7.13 -1.93 2.08
C THR A 142 5.81 -1.89 2.83
N LEU A 143 5.23 -3.04 3.19
CA LEU A 143 3.97 -3.08 3.95
C LEU A 143 4.09 -2.37 5.31
N LYS A 144 5.22 -2.51 6.01
CA LYS A 144 5.48 -1.80 7.28
C LYS A 144 5.39 -0.28 7.15
N HIS A 145 5.74 0.26 5.99
CA HIS A 145 5.70 1.69 5.73
C HIS A 145 4.40 2.17 5.08
N MET A 146 3.49 1.25 4.74
CA MET A 146 2.21 1.59 4.15
C MET A 146 1.18 1.98 5.22
N THR A 147 0.46 3.06 4.93
CA THR A 147 -0.78 3.43 5.59
C THR A 147 -1.95 2.65 4.99
N GLN A 148 -3.06 2.57 5.73
CA GLN A 148 -4.31 1.98 5.21
C GLN A 148 -4.76 2.65 3.90
N ARG A 149 -4.64 3.98 3.79
CA ARG A 149 -4.99 4.73 2.58
C ARG A 149 -4.16 4.30 1.37
N GLU A 150 -2.88 4.01 1.56
CA GLU A 150 -1.99 3.54 0.49
C GLU A 150 -2.32 2.11 0.08
N ALA A 151 -2.71 1.26 1.03
CA ALA A 151 -3.24 -0.06 0.73
C ALA A 151 -4.55 0.02 -0.08
N ASP A 152 -5.43 0.98 0.23
CA ASP A 152 -6.65 1.24 -0.56
C ASP A 152 -6.31 1.70 -1.98
N SER A 153 -5.29 2.55 -2.15
CA SER A 153 -4.79 2.96 -3.46
C SER A 153 -4.24 1.77 -4.25
N LEU A 154 -3.52 0.85 -3.61
CA LEU A 154 -3.05 -0.40 -4.24
C LEU A 154 -4.24 -1.28 -4.66
N GLN A 155 -5.28 -1.42 -3.84
CA GLN A 155 -6.48 -2.18 -4.18
C GLN A 155 -7.16 -1.63 -5.45
N LYS A 156 -7.32 -0.30 -5.54
CA LYS A 156 -7.85 0.34 -6.75
C LYS A 156 -6.96 0.05 -7.95
N CYS A 157 -5.65 0.17 -7.78
CA CYS A 157 -4.66 -0.09 -8.83
C CYS A 157 -4.73 -1.54 -9.34
N VAL A 158 -4.81 -2.53 -8.46
CA VAL A 158 -4.93 -3.96 -8.81
C VAL A 158 -6.20 -4.24 -9.60
N SER A 159 -7.32 -3.57 -9.28
CA SER A 159 -8.57 -3.71 -10.06
C SER A 159 -8.46 -3.23 -11.52
N LEU A 160 -7.39 -2.49 -11.86
CA LEU A 160 -7.07 -2.02 -13.22
C LEU A 160 -5.94 -2.81 -13.87
N SER A 161 -5.25 -3.67 -13.12
CA SER A 161 -4.07 -4.38 -13.60
C SER A 161 -4.45 -5.75 -14.14
N GLY A 162 -3.95 -6.07 -15.33
CA GLY A 162 -4.03 -7.41 -15.91
C GLY A 162 -2.70 -8.13 -15.72
N TYR A 163 -2.76 -9.39 -15.31
CA TYR A 163 -1.60 -10.27 -15.23
C TYR A 163 -1.24 -10.84 -16.60
N ASN A 164 0.02 -10.70 -17.00
CA ASN A 164 0.56 -11.31 -18.21
C ASN A 164 1.45 -12.50 -17.84
N GLU A 165 0.99 -13.71 -18.17
CA GLU A 165 1.72 -14.96 -17.90
C GLU A 165 3.11 -15.00 -18.53
N LYS A 166 3.32 -14.35 -19.68
CA LYS A 166 4.64 -14.35 -20.36
C LYS A 166 5.69 -13.55 -19.60
N ASP A 167 5.26 -12.50 -18.91
CA ASP A 167 6.15 -11.57 -18.20
C ASP A 167 6.15 -11.82 -16.68
N ASP A 168 5.35 -12.78 -16.21
CA ASP A 168 5.10 -13.07 -14.79
C ASP A 168 4.85 -11.79 -13.97
N SER A 169 4.00 -10.89 -14.48
CA SER A 169 3.82 -9.57 -13.89
C SER A 169 2.50 -8.92 -14.27
N HIS A 170 1.99 -8.08 -13.37
CA HIS A 170 0.82 -7.24 -13.56
C HIS A 170 1.18 -5.91 -14.21
N PHE A 171 0.29 -5.43 -15.08
CA PHE A 171 0.38 -4.07 -15.59
C PHE A 171 -0.99 -3.45 -15.88
N ILE A 172 -1.01 -2.13 -15.91
CA ILE A 172 -2.17 -1.31 -16.26
C ILE A 172 -1.93 -0.72 -17.65
N LEU A 173 -2.76 -1.10 -18.62
CA LEU A 173 -2.73 -0.52 -19.96
C LEU A 173 -3.15 0.95 -19.92
N LEU A 174 -2.33 1.80 -20.51
CA LEU A 174 -2.55 3.23 -20.67
C LEU A 174 -3.04 3.59 -22.07
N GLY A 175 -2.86 2.70 -23.03
CA GLY A 175 -3.33 2.85 -24.40
C GLY A 175 -2.31 2.32 -25.38
N PHE A 176 -2.33 2.87 -26.59
CA PHE A 176 -1.43 2.46 -27.65
C PHE A 176 -1.15 3.61 -28.61
N TYR A 177 -0.13 3.43 -29.43
CA TYR A 177 0.11 4.26 -30.60
C TYR A 177 0.59 3.39 -31.75
N LYS A 178 0.46 3.90 -32.98
CA LYS A 178 1.06 3.28 -34.16
C LYS A 178 2.40 3.97 -34.43
N LYS A 179 3.48 3.20 -34.60
CA LYS A 179 4.78 3.78 -34.96
C LYS A 179 4.65 4.54 -36.28
N PRO A 180 5.14 5.79 -36.36
CA PRO A 180 5.07 6.54 -37.60
C PRO A 180 5.90 5.86 -38.67
N SER A 181 5.30 5.62 -39.84
CA SER A 181 6.03 5.24 -41.05
C SER A 181 6.68 6.47 -41.69
N LEU A 182 7.69 6.29 -42.55
CA LEU A 182 8.34 7.39 -43.29
C LEU A 182 7.34 8.21 -44.13
N PHE A 183 6.21 7.61 -44.51
CA PHE A 183 5.12 8.29 -45.23
C PHE A 183 4.09 8.99 -44.32
N ASP A 184 4.14 8.77 -43.00
CA ASP A 184 3.18 9.32 -42.02
C ASP A 184 3.59 10.69 -41.45
N LEU A 185 4.62 11.35 -41.99
CA LEU A 185 5.11 12.67 -41.51
C LEU A 185 4.03 13.79 -41.55
N LEU A 186 2.94 13.56 -42.28
CA LEU A 186 1.78 14.47 -42.41
C LEU A 186 0.58 14.07 -41.54
N ARG A 187 0.60 12.91 -40.87
CA ARG A 187 -0.48 12.46 -39.97
C ARG A 187 -0.08 12.70 -38.52
N LYS A 188 -0.94 13.39 -37.78
CA LYS A 188 -0.86 13.50 -36.32
C LYS A 188 -0.94 12.07 -35.77
N GLY A 189 0.15 11.57 -35.17
CA GLY A 189 0.24 10.18 -34.72
C GLY A 189 -0.98 9.78 -33.88
N ASN A 190 -1.58 8.63 -34.21
CA ASN A 190 -2.78 8.13 -33.56
C ASN A 190 -2.45 7.52 -32.19
N LYS A 191 -2.02 8.35 -31.23
CA LYS A 191 -1.90 7.91 -29.83
C LYS A 191 -3.30 7.89 -29.22
N VAL A 192 -3.74 6.70 -28.83
CA VAL A 192 -4.96 6.50 -28.04
C VAL A 192 -4.54 6.33 -26.58
N SER A 193 -5.23 7.01 -25.67
CA SER A 193 -4.96 6.91 -24.24
C SER A 193 -6.23 6.63 -23.44
N LEU A 194 -6.08 5.85 -22.38
CA LEU A 194 -7.14 5.55 -21.42
C LEU A 194 -7.13 6.62 -20.32
N ASN A 195 -8.26 7.28 -20.11
CA ASN A 195 -8.42 8.20 -18.99
C ASN A 195 -8.72 7.42 -17.70
N LEU A 196 -7.66 7.01 -16.99
CA LEU A 196 -7.77 6.27 -15.73
C LEU A 196 -8.54 7.02 -14.64
N GLY A 197 -8.59 8.36 -14.68
CA GLY A 197 -9.33 9.17 -13.71
C GLY A 197 -10.83 8.83 -13.65
N LYS A 198 -11.40 8.25 -14.72
CA LYS A 198 -12.79 7.78 -14.73
C LYS A 198 -13.03 6.52 -13.88
N THR A 199 -11.97 5.81 -13.50
CA THR A 199 -12.07 4.54 -12.76
C THR A 199 -12.10 4.71 -11.24
N GLY A 200 -11.89 5.94 -10.75
CA GLY A 200 -11.80 6.26 -9.32
C GLY A 200 -10.39 6.23 -8.73
N ILE A 201 -9.36 5.89 -9.54
CA ILE A 201 -7.96 6.10 -9.17
C ILE A 201 -7.53 7.52 -9.57
N SER A 202 -6.87 8.23 -8.66
CA SER A 202 -6.29 9.54 -8.96
C SER A 202 -4.83 9.38 -9.42
N PHE A 203 -4.30 10.37 -10.15
CA PHE A 203 -2.88 10.35 -10.51
C PHE A 203 -1.95 10.39 -9.26
N PRO A 204 -2.26 11.17 -8.20
CA PRO A 204 -1.53 11.08 -6.93
C PRO A 204 -1.50 9.68 -6.31
N ASP A 205 -2.56 8.88 -6.45
CA ASP A 205 -2.55 7.48 -5.99
C ASP A 205 -1.47 6.69 -6.72
N ILE A 206 -1.39 6.82 -8.05
CA ILE A 206 -0.38 6.16 -8.89
C ILE A 206 1.03 6.60 -8.49
N LEU A 207 1.26 7.90 -8.31
CA LEU A 207 2.56 8.43 -7.87
C LEU A 207 2.95 7.88 -6.49
N THR A 208 1.99 7.81 -5.56
CA THR A 208 2.23 7.24 -4.23
C THR A 208 2.66 5.78 -4.33
N LEU A 209 2.04 4.98 -5.20
CA LEU A 209 2.42 3.59 -5.43
C LEU A 209 3.81 3.45 -6.10
N MET A 210 4.20 4.39 -6.95
CA MET A 210 5.57 4.46 -7.49
C MET A 210 6.59 4.82 -6.40
N ASP A 211 6.24 5.70 -5.47
CA ASP A 211 7.10 6.10 -4.35
C ASP A 211 7.27 4.98 -3.32
N LEU A 212 6.23 4.18 -3.11
CA LEU A 212 6.30 2.92 -2.35
C LEU A 212 7.01 1.79 -3.09
N ASN A 213 7.51 2.05 -4.31
CA ASN A 213 8.17 1.08 -5.17
C ASN A 213 7.29 -0.14 -5.52
N LEU A 214 5.98 0.05 -5.63
CA LEU A 214 5.01 -0.96 -6.08
C LEU A 214 4.82 -0.93 -7.60
N LEU A 215 5.02 0.24 -8.20
CA LEU A 215 5.02 0.46 -9.64
C LEU A 215 6.38 0.98 -10.11
N TYR A 216 6.81 0.59 -11.30
CA TYR A 216 7.93 1.26 -11.94
C TYR A 216 7.59 2.73 -12.23
N ARG A 217 8.55 3.63 -12.02
CA ARG A 217 8.37 5.09 -12.13
C ARG A 217 8.14 5.59 -13.57
N LYS A 218 8.40 4.77 -14.58
CA LYS A 218 8.26 5.12 -15.99
C LYS A 218 7.18 4.28 -16.64
N GLU A 219 6.42 4.90 -17.54
CA GLU A 219 5.63 4.15 -18.51
C GLU A 219 6.54 3.22 -19.31
N ILE A 220 6.07 2.00 -19.54
CA ILE A 220 6.78 0.99 -20.32
C ILE A 220 6.01 0.80 -21.63
N GLU A 221 6.76 0.61 -22.69
CA GLU A 221 6.22 0.31 -24.02
C GLU A 221 6.41 -1.17 -24.33
N SER A 222 5.43 -1.79 -25.00
CA SER A 222 5.58 -3.14 -25.54
C SER A 222 6.59 -3.15 -26.69
N ALA A 223 7.05 -4.35 -27.04
CA ALA A 223 7.58 -4.56 -28.38
C ALA A 223 6.51 -4.20 -29.44
N VAL A 224 6.96 -3.90 -30.65
CA VAL A 224 6.07 -3.63 -31.77
C VAL A 224 5.26 -4.88 -32.09
N LEU A 225 3.94 -4.75 -32.06
CA LEU A 225 3.00 -5.82 -32.37
C LEU A 225 2.82 -5.94 -33.88
N LYS A 226 2.82 -7.19 -34.36
CA LYS A 226 2.49 -7.52 -35.75
C LYS A 226 1.00 -7.82 -35.88
N THR A 227 0.46 -7.69 -37.09
CA THR A 227 -0.90 -8.14 -37.41
C THR A 227 -1.12 -9.59 -36.98
N GLY A 228 -2.22 -9.85 -36.28
CA GLY A 228 -2.60 -11.15 -35.74
C GLY A 228 -1.90 -11.54 -34.44
N GLN A 229 -0.95 -10.74 -33.93
CA GLN A 229 -0.28 -11.03 -32.66
C GLN A 229 -1.25 -10.84 -31.48
N GLU A 230 -1.21 -11.79 -30.56
CA GLU A 230 -2.08 -11.83 -29.38
C GLU A 230 -1.33 -11.50 -28.09
N LEU A 231 -2.00 -10.73 -27.23
CA LEU A 231 -1.64 -10.48 -25.84
C LEU A 231 -2.84 -10.87 -24.96
N THR A 232 -2.60 -11.72 -23.96
CA THR A 232 -3.63 -12.13 -23.01
C THR A 232 -3.36 -11.52 -21.64
N LEU A 233 -4.40 -10.94 -21.05
CA LEU A 233 -4.37 -10.38 -19.70
C LEU A 233 -5.40 -11.06 -18.81
N SER A 234 -4.95 -11.50 -17.64
CA SER A 234 -5.78 -12.17 -16.65
C SER A 234 -6.14 -11.20 -15.52
N PHE A 235 -7.44 -11.14 -15.21
CA PHE A 235 -8.04 -10.33 -14.15
C PHE A 235 -8.87 -11.24 -13.25
N LEU A 236 -8.27 -11.85 -12.24
CA LEU A 236 -8.92 -12.75 -11.29
C LEU A 236 -9.82 -13.83 -11.96
N SER A 237 -11.12 -13.53 -12.17
CA SER A 237 -12.13 -14.40 -12.78
C SER A 237 -12.40 -14.15 -14.27
N GLN A 238 -11.63 -13.27 -14.92
CA GLN A 238 -11.77 -12.96 -16.35
C GLN A 238 -10.42 -12.92 -17.04
N LYS A 239 -10.37 -13.32 -18.31
CA LYS A 239 -9.23 -13.08 -19.20
C LYS A 239 -9.70 -12.25 -20.40
N VAL A 240 -8.85 -11.38 -20.90
CA VAL A 240 -9.04 -10.72 -22.20
C VAL A 240 -7.87 -11.06 -23.11
N THR A 241 -8.17 -11.47 -24.33
CA THR A 241 -7.19 -11.59 -25.40
C THR A 241 -7.35 -10.40 -26.34
N LEU A 242 -6.25 -9.68 -26.55
CA LEU A 242 -6.11 -8.55 -27.47
C LEU A 242 -5.37 -9.06 -28.70
N LYS A 243 -6.04 -9.12 -29.85
CA LYS A 243 -5.42 -9.51 -31.13
C LYS A 243 -5.26 -8.30 -32.02
N ALA A 244 -4.02 -7.97 -32.39
CA ALA A 244 -3.72 -6.81 -33.22
C ALA A 244 -4.31 -6.97 -34.63
N LYS A 245 -5.12 -6.01 -35.08
CA LYS A 245 -5.68 -5.98 -36.45
C LYS A 245 -4.65 -5.47 -37.47
N ASN A 246 -3.75 -4.59 -37.02
CA ASN A 246 -2.72 -3.99 -37.84
C ASN A 246 -1.34 -4.18 -37.21
N SER A 247 -0.30 -4.03 -38.04
CA SER A 247 1.08 -4.01 -37.58
C SER A 247 1.48 -2.62 -37.08
N ASP A 248 2.67 -2.55 -36.48
CA ASP A 248 3.30 -1.31 -36.00
C ASP A 248 2.62 -0.69 -34.76
N LEU A 249 1.81 -1.48 -34.05
CA LEU A 249 1.16 -1.05 -32.81
C LEU A 249 2.11 -1.23 -31.63
N VAL A 250 2.11 -0.26 -30.73
CA VAL A 250 2.86 -0.28 -29.48
C VAL A 250 1.92 0.06 -28.33
N LEU A 251 1.84 -0.82 -27.33
CA LEU A 251 1.08 -0.59 -26.11
C LEU A 251 1.93 0.20 -25.11
N SER A 252 1.32 1.15 -24.39
CA SER A 252 1.94 1.80 -23.22
C SER A 252 1.23 1.34 -21.95
N TYR A 253 1.98 1.09 -20.88
CA TYR A 253 1.46 0.62 -19.60
C TYR A 253 2.31 1.02 -18.39
N TYR A 254 1.66 1.06 -17.21
CA TYR A 254 2.38 1.02 -15.93
C TYR A 254 2.58 -0.43 -15.52
N LYS A 255 3.82 -0.82 -15.18
CA LYS A 255 4.15 -2.19 -14.75
C LYS A 255 4.42 -2.24 -13.25
N PHE A 256 4.00 -3.33 -12.63
CA PHE A 256 4.28 -3.61 -11.22
C PHE A 256 5.75 -3.97 -11.05
N THR A 257 6.34 -3.57 -9.92
CA THR A 257 7.63 -4.13 -9.50
C THR A 257 7.41 -5.52 -8.93
N GLN A 258 8.48 -6.28 -8.64
CA GLN A 258 8.36 -7.53 -7.91
C GLN A 258 7.57 -7.36 -6.61
N THR A 259 7.86 -6.32 -5.83
CA THR A 259 7.14 -6.00 -4.60
C THR A 259 5.66 -5.70 -4.85
N GLY A 260 5.35 -4.97 -5.92
CA GLY A 260 3.97 -4.73 -6.34
C GLY A 260 3.23 -6.03 -6.69
N ASP A 261 3.87 -6.90 -7.47
CA ASP A 261 3.32 -8.19 -7.89
C ASP A 261 3.13 -9.16 -6.72
N GLU A 262 4.01 -9.14 -5.73
CA GLU A 262 3.86 -9.93 -4.52
C GLU A 262 2.67 -9.41 -3.69
N LEU A 263 2.63 -8.11 -3.38
CA LEU A 263 1.57 -7.53 -2.55
C LEU A 263 0.19 -7.52 -3.24
N SER A 264 0.14 -7.50 -4.57
CA SER A 264 -1.13 -7.59 -5.31
C SER A 264 -1.86 -8.92 -5.07
N LYS A 265 -1.14 -10.00 -4.75
CA LYS A 265 -1.72 -11.32 -4.44
C LYS A 265 -2.64 -11.30 -3.22
N LEU A 266 -2.50 -10.30 -2.34
CA LEU A 266 -3.37 -10.12 -1.17
C LEU A 266 -4.75 -9.56 -1.54
N ILE A 267 -4.89 -9.03 -2.76
CA ILE A 267 -6.06 -8.30 -3.22
C ILE A 267 -6.85 -9.19 -4.18
N ASN A 268 -7.98 -9.68 -3.67
CA ASN A 268 -8.95 -10.43 -4.44
C ASN A 268 -10.05 -9.47 -4.95
N TYR A 269 -9.80 -8.78 -6.06
CA TYR A 269 -10.74 -7.82 -6.65
C TYR A 269 -10.98 -8.12 -8.13
N PRO A 270 -12.25 -8.13 -8.59
CA PRO A 270 -12.54 -8.29 -10.01
C PRO A 270 -12.09 -7.04 -10.79
N VAL A 271 -11.93 -7.20 -12.11
CA VAL A 271 -11.66 -6.08 -13.01
C VAL A 271 -12.68 -4.96 -12.82
N ASN A 272 -12.19 -3.73 -12.72
CA ASN A 272 -13.03 -2.55 -12.62
C ASN A 272 -13.91 -2.42 -13.88
N LYS A 273 -15.23 -2.31 -13.69
CA LYS A 273 -16.22 -2.28 -14.78
C LYS A 273 -16.01 -1.09 -15.73
N VAL A 274 -15.66 0.08 -15.20
CA VAL A 274 -15.40 1.28 -16.00
C VAL A 274 -14.11 1.11 -16.79
N TYR A 275 -13.07 0.55 -16.17
CA TYR A 275 -11.82 0.25 -16.86
C TYR A 275 -12.00 -0.75 -18.01
N LYS A 276 -12.79 -1.81 -17.78
CA LYS A 276 -13.16 -2.77 -18.83
C LYS A 276 -13.85 -2.08 -20.02
N GLN A 277 -14.76 -1.15 -19.75
CA GLN A 277 -15.40 -0.35 -20.82
C GLN A 277 -14.39 0.54 -21.55
N LEU A 278 -13.48 1.20 -20.82
CA LEU A 278 -12.42 2.01 -21.41
C LEU A 278 -11.49 1.18 -22.31
N LEU A 279 -11.10 -0.02 -21.89
CA LEU A 279 -10.30 -0.93 -22.72
C LEU A 279 -11.00 -1.27 -24.02
N ASN A 280 -12.28 -1.67 -23.95
CA ASN A 280 -13.05 -2.02 -25.14
C ASN A 280 -13.13 -0.83 -26.11
N SER A 281 -13.59 0.34 -25.65
CA SER A 281 -13.75 1.52 -26.51
C SER A 281 -12.44 2.08 -27.03
N ALA A 282 -11.35 2.03 -26.25
CA ALA A 282 -10.06 2.55 -26.69
C ALA A 282 -9.40 1.65 -27.73
N LEU A 283 -9.51 0.33 -27.59
CA LEU A 283 -8.74 -0.64 -28.38
C LEU A 283 -9.51 -1.19 -29.59
N GLU A 284 -10.84 -1.08 -29.66
CA GLU A 284 -11.66 -1.73 -30.69
C GLU A 284 -11.30 -1.38 -32.14
N SER A 285 -10.72 -0.21 -32.40
CA SER A 285 -10.34 0.21 -33.75
C SER A 285 -9.16 -0.60 -34.31
N GLU A 286 -8.21 -0.98 -33.45
CA GLU A 286 -6.93 -1.55 -33.83
C GLU A 286 -6.70 -2.96 -33.26
N PHE A 287 -7.59 -3.42 -32.38
CA PHE A 287 -7.56 -4.74 -31.76
C PHE A 287 -8.91 -5.44 -31.82
N GLU A 288 -8.91 -6.76 -31.96
CA GLU A 288 -10.04 -7.62 -31.62
C GLU A 288 -9.91 -8.01 -30.15
N LEU A 289 -10.96 -7.76 -29.35
CA LEU A 289 -10.97 -8.06 -27.91
C LEU A 289 -11.92 -9.22 -27.63
N ALA A 290 -11.39 -10.31 -27.09
CA ALA A 290 -12.17 -11.46 -26.66
C ALA A 290 -12.09 -11.62 -25.14
N TRP A 291 -13.22 -11.45 -24.45
CA TRP A 291 -13.31 -11.66 -23.01
C TRP A 291 -13.85 -13.05 -22.68
N HIS A 292 -13.18 -13.73 -21.76
CA HIS A 292 -13.55 -15.06 -21.28
C HIS A 292 -13.64 -15.06 -19.76
N THR A 293 -14.64 -15.74 -19.21
CA THR A 293 -14.71 -15.99 -17.77
C THR A 293 -13.83 -17.20 -17.44
N THR A 294 -12.94 -17.06 -16.47
CA THR A 294 -12.21 -18.20 -15.90
C THR A 294 -13.06 -18.82 -14.79
N LYS A 295 -13.27 -20.13 -14.89
CA LYS A 295 -13.93 -20.92 -13.84
C LYS A 295 -13.00 -21.13 -12.66
#